data_AF-A0A2P8HNF1-F1
#
_entry.id   AF-A0A2P8HNF1-F1
#
_cell.length_a   1.000
_cell.length_b   1.000
_cell.length_c   1.000
_cell.angle_alpha   90.00
_cell.angle_beta   90.00
_cell.angle_gamma   90.00
#
_symmetry.space_group_name_H-M   'P 1'
#
loop_
_entity.id
_entity.type
_entity.pdbx_description
1 polymer ?
#
loop_
_entity_poly.entity_id
_entity_poly.type
_entity_poly.pdbx_seq_one_letter_code
_entity_poly.pdbx_strand_id
1 'polypeptide(L)'
;MQAVKNGDTVKVHYHGRLTNGTTFDSSEGRAPLEFKVGAGMVIKGFENGVLDMKVGDKKTVHIPVDQAYGPKSEEMIMDFPKENIPADLNPEVGMELQMSNPQGQVFQVKVAAIGNEFITLDANHALAGEDLVFDLELVEIV
;
A
#
# COMPACT_ATOMS: atom_id res chain seq x y z
N MET A 1 -16.51 3.80 28.17
CA MET A 1 -16.30 3.86 26.71
C MET A 1 -15.93 2.48 26.24
N GLN A 2 -16.63 1.97 25.23
CA GLN A 2 -16.33 0.68 24.59
C GLN A 2 -14.95 0.77 23.92
N ALA A 3 -14.14 -0.28 24.10
CA ALA A 3 -12.90 -0.44 23.35
C ALA A 3 -13.20 -1.25 22.08
N VAL A 4 -12.46 -0.96 21.01
CA VAL A 4 -12.57 -1.68 19.74
C VAL A 4 -12.21 -3.15 19.92
N LYS A 5 -13.02 -4.04 19.32
CA LYS A 5 -12.78 -5.49 19.25
C LYS A 5 -13.06 -6.01 17.84
N ASN A 6 -12.62 -7.23 17.56
CA ASN A 6 -12.94 -7.91 16.32
C ASN A 6 -14.46 -7.99 16.08
N GLY A 7 -14.86 -7.68 14.85
CA GLY A 7 -16.25 -7.62 14.41
C GLY A 7 -16.88 -6.24 14.49
N ASP A 8 -16.31 -5.30 15.26
CA ASP A 8 -16.80 -3.92 15.31
C ASP A 8 -16.52 -3.21 13.99
N THR A 9 -17.40 -2.29 13.61
CA THR A 9 -17.17 -1.36 12.49
C THR A 9 -16.69 -0.04 13.08
N VAL A 10 -15.59 0.49 12.56
CA VAL A 10 -14.93 1.67 13.14
C VAL A 10 -14.68 2.71 12.08
N LYS A 11 -14.61 3.97 12.50
CA LYS A 11 -14.19 5.10 11.67
C LYS A 11 -12.91 5.68 12.22
N VAL A 12 -11.88 5.73 11.38
CA VAL A 12 -10.52 6.11 11.80
C VAL A 12 -9.96 7.17 10.87
N HIS A 13 -9.50 8.27 11.45
CA HIS A 13 -8.58 9.16 10.76
C HIS A 13 -7.17 8.59 10.86
N TYR A 14 -6.43 8.66 9.76
CA TYR A 14 -5.06 8.20 9.69
C TYR A 14 -4.15 9.15 8.92
N HIS A 15 -2.86 9.06 9.22
CA HIS A 15 -1.75 9.60 8.43
C HIS A 15 -0.67 8.52 8.27
N GLY A 16 -0.47 8.06 7.03
CA GLY A 16 0.48 7.00 6.67
C GLY A 16 1.79 7.57 6.13
N ARG A 17 2.90 7.12 6.72
CA ARG A 17 4.27 7.55 6.38
C ARG A 17 5.22 6.37 6.30
N LEU A 18 6.23 6.48 5.45
CA LEU A 18 7.40 5.60 5.47
C LEU A 18 8.27 5.92 6.68
N THR A 19 9.16 4.99 7.06
CA THR A 19 10.11 5.18 8.17
C THR A 19 11.06 6.37 7.97
N ASN A 20 11.29 6.77 6.72
CA ASN A 20 12.05 7.98 6.38
C ASN A 20 11.27 9.30 6.52
N GLY A 21 9.99 9.24 6.93
CA GLY A 21 9.11 10.39 7.12
C GLY A 21 8.29 10.80 5.89
N THR A 22 8.52 10.17 4.73
CA THR A 22 7.75 10.45 3.51
C THR A 22 6.30 10.04 3.69
N THR A 23 5.37 10.97 3.53
CA THR A 23 3.93 10.68 3.55
C THR A 23 3.54 10.00 2.25
N PHE A 24 2.85 8.86 2.33
CA PHE A 24 2.27 8.19 1.16
C PHE A 24 0.75 8.35 1.09
N ASP A 25 0.06 8.50 2.22
CA ASP A 25 -1.39 8.75 2.25
C ASP A 25 -1.83 9.40 3.56
N SER A 26 -2.97 10.10 3.54
CA SER A 26 -3.57 10.75 4.72
C SER A 26 -5.06 10.96 4.55
N SER A 27 -5.84 10.67 5.58
CA SER A 27 -7.27 10.98 5.64
C SER A 27 -7.58 12.46 5.93
N GLU A 28 -6.57 13.29 6.14
CA GLU A 28 -6.74 14.73 6.40
C GLU A 28 -7.50 15.40 5.25
N GLY A 29 -8.51 16.21 5.59
CA GLY A 29 -9.39 16.85 4.62
C GLY A 29 -10.40 15.92 3.95
N ARG A 30 -10.47 14.63 4.34
CA ARG A 30 -11.42 13.63 3.83
C ARG A 30 -12.28 13.09 4.97
N ALA A 31 -13.30 12.29 4.64
CA ALA A 31 -14.04 11.53 5.65
C ALA A 31 -13.14 10.46 6.29
N PRO A 32 -13.35 10.10 7.57
CA PRO A 32 -12.65 8.98 8.20
C PRO A 32 -12.80 7.69 7.39
N LEU A 33 -11.79 6.83 7.43
CA LEU A 33 -11.87 5.51 6.83
C LEU A 33 -12.77 4.62 7.69
N GLU A 34 -13.85 4.13 7.10
CA GLU A 34 -14.74 3.15 7.72
C GLU A 34 -14.36 1.73 7.30
N PHE A 35 -14.16 0.84 8.27
CA PHE A 35 -13.92 -0.58 7.99
C PHE A 35 -14.35 -1.46 9.16
N LYS A 36 -14.54 -2.75 8.87
CA LYS A 36 -14.84 -3.77 9.88
C LYS A 36 -13.56 -4.44 10.36
N VAL A 37 -13.34 -4.41 11.67
CA VAL A 37 -12.17 -5.02 12.30
C VAL A 37 -12.28 -6.54 12.22
N GLY A 38 -11.23 -7.21 11.74
CA GLY A 38 -11.17 -8.66 11.56
C GLY A 38 -11.64 -9.14 10.19
N ALA A 39 -12.00 -8.22 9.29
CA ALA A 39 -12.54 -8.56 7.96
C ALA A 39 -11.47 -8.59 6.86
N GLY A 40 -10.23 -8.17 7.16
CA GLY A 40 -9.16 -8.13 6.15
C GLY A 40 -9.38 -7.09 5.05
N MET A 41 -10.18 -6.04 5.35
CA MET A 41 -10.44 -4.93 4.41
C MET A 41 -9.26 -3.96 4.31
N VAL A 42 -8.39 -3.96 5.32
CA VAL A 42 -7.17 -3.15 5.41
C VAL A 42 -5.99 -4.05 5.76
N ILE A 43 -4.77 -3.53 5.66
CA ILE A 43 -3.56 -4.27 6.05
C ILE A 43 -3.64 -4.72 7.51
N LYS A 44 -3.11 -5.92 7.78
CA LYS A 44 -3.23 -6.59 9.09
C LYS A 44 -2.72 -5.73 10.24
N GLY A 45 -1.61 -5.02 10.05
CA GLY A 45 -1.03 -4.18 11.09
C GLY A 45 -1.90 -2.95 11.43
N PHE A 46 -2.64 -2.42 10.45
CA PHE A 46 -3.54 -1.29 10.67
C PHE A 46 -4.76 -1.75 11.48
N GLU A 47 -5.33 -2.89 11.10
CA GLU A 47 -6.42 -3.53 11.82
C GLU A 47 -6.03 -3.87 13.27
N ASN A 48 -4.85 -4.45 13.48
CA ASN A 48 -4.32 -4.71 14.83
C ASN A 48 -4.03 -3.41 15.60
N GLY A 49 -3.64 -2.35 14.90
CA GLY A 49 -3.29 -1.07 15.49
C GLY A 49 -4.45 -0.41 16.23
N VAL A 50 -5.67 -0.60 15.72
CA VAL A 50 -6.91 -0.02 16.25
C VAL A 50 -7.55 -0.83 17.38
N LEU A 51 -7.13 -2.08 17.59
CA LEU A 51 -7.64 -2.90 18.70
C LEU A 51 -7.40 -2.21 20.04
N ASP A 52 -8.38 -2.35 20.94
CA ASP A 52 -8.41 -1.75 22.28
C ASP A 52 -8.43 -0.21 22.32
N MET A 53 -8.40 0.49 21.19
CA MET A 53 -8.62 1.93 21.14
C MET A 53 -10.06 2.28 21.56
N LYS A 54 -10.23 3.44 22.17
CA LYS A 54 -11.53 4.04 22.51
C LYS A 54 -11.74 5.28 21.66
N VAL A 55 -13.01 5.65 21.44
CA VAL A 55 -13.35 6.84 20.66
C VAL A 55 -12.64 8.07 21.24
N GLY A 56 -11.93 8.80 20.38
CA GLY A 56 -11.08 9.94 20.71
C GLY A 56 -9.60 9.60 20.96
N ASP A 57 -9.25 8.32 21.08
CA ASP A 57 -7.85 7.91 21.25
C ASP A 57 -7.04 8.19 19.98
N LYS A 58 -5.81 8.66 20.19
CA LYS A 58 -4.79 8.80 19.16
C LYS A 58 -3.61 7.89 19.47
N LYS A 59 -3.07 7.24 18.44
CA LYS A 59 -1.98 6.26 18.60
C LYS A 59 -1.12 6.22 17.34
N THR A 60 0.19 6.21 17.51
CA THR A 60 1.12 5.90 16.42
C THR A 60 1.45 4.42 16.46
N VAL A 61 1.35 3.75 15.31
CA VAL A 61 1.67 2.33 15.16
C VAL A 61 2.76 2.16 14.10
N HIS A 62 3.72 1.31 14.41
CA HIS A 62 4.74 0.83 13.47
C HIS A 62 4.28 -0.53 12.97
N ILE A 63 4.09 -0.63 11.65
CA ILE A 63 3.63 -1.83 10.99
C ILE A 63 4.82 -2.42 10.23
N PRO A 64 5.36 -3.57 10.66
CA PRO A 64 6.42 -4.23 9.93
C PRO A 64 5.90 -4.72 8.56
N VAL A 65 6.81 -4.87 7.61
CA VAL A 65 6.55 -5.25 6.22
C VAL A 65 5.63 -6.47 6.06
N ASP A 66 5.76 -7.48 6.93
CA ASP A 66 4.95 -8.71 6.93
C ASP A 66 3.48 -8.50 7.36
N GLN A 67 3.19 -7.36 7.99
CA GLN A 67 1.83 -6.94 8.39
C GLN A 67 1.30 -5.78 7.55
N ALA A 68 2.09 -5.28 6.61
CA ALA A 68 1.73 -4.24 5.65
C ALA A 68 1.40 -4.86 4.27
N TYR A 69 2.18 -4.53 3.24
CA TYR A 69 2.02 -5.01 1.87
C TYR A 69 2.94 -6.19 1.52
N GLY A 70 3.60 -6.78 2.51
CA GLY A 70 4.52 -7.90 2.34
C GLY A 70 5.87 -7.49 1.78
N PRO A 71 6.86 -8.41 1.81
CA PRO A 71 8.14 -8.19 1.17
C PRO A 71 7.99 -8.10 -0.34
N LYS A 72 8.93 -7.44 -1.01
CA LYS A 72 9.02 -7.53 -2.47
C LYS A 72 9.29 -8.98 -2.88
N SER A 73 8.55 -9.44 -3.87
CA SER A 73 8.82 -10.72 -4.54
C SER A 73 9.72 -10.48 -5.73
N GLU A 74 10.85 -11.20 -5.78
CA GLU A 74 11.73 -11.22 -6.95
C GLU A 74 11.03 -11.83 -8.17
N GLU A 75 10.05 -12.71 -7.96
CA GLU A 75 9.25 -13.30 -9.05
C GLU A 75 8.32 -12.27 -9.74
N MET A 76 8.06 -11.14 -9.06
CA MET A 76 7.30 -10.01 -9.61
C MET A 76 8.21 -8.95 -10.26
N ILE A 77 9.51 -9.24 -10.36
CA ILE A 77 10.47 -8.44 -11.11
C ILE A 77 10.75 -9.18 -12.42
N MET A 78 10.58 -8.49 -13.54
CA MET A 78 10.70 -9.10 -14.86
C MET A 78 11.50 -8.21 -15.82
N ASP A 79 12.36 -8.83 -16.61
CA ASP A 79 13.01 -8.14 -17.72
C ASP A 79 12.11 -8.18 -18.95
N PHE A 80 11.89 -7.01 -19.54
CA PHE A 80 11.07 -6.82 -20.73
C PHE A 80 11.95 -6.32 -21.89
N PRO A 81 11.95 -7.01 -23.05
CA PRO A 81 12.76 -6.61 -24.20
C PRO A 81 12.36 -5.22 -24.70
N LYS A 82 13.34 -4.33 -24.86
CA LYS A 82 13.09 -2.98 -25.36
C LYS A 82 12.50 -2.94 -26.76
N GLU A 83 12.78 -3.93 -27.59
CA GLU A 83 12.22 -4.07 -28.93
C GLU A 83 10.69 -4.20 -28.96
N ASN A 84 10.10 -4.68 -27.86
CA ASN A 84 8.65 -4.81 -27.71
C ASN A 84 7.98 -3.53 -27.17
N ILE A 85 8.78 -2.51 -26.83
CA ILE A 85 8.28 -1.21 -26.39
C ILE A 85 7.86 -0.40 -27.63
N PRO A 86 6.64 0.14 -27.68
CA PRO A 86 6.22 1.04 -28.74
C PRO A 86 7.20 2.19 -28.94
N ALA A 87 7.55 2.51 -30.19
CA ALA A 87 8.59 3.49 -30.50
C ALA A 87 8.26 4.93 -30.04
N ASP A 88 6.98 5.21 -29.79
CA ASP A 88 6.47 6.46 -29.23
C ASP A 88 6.50 6.50 -27.70
N LEU A 89 6.73 5.36 -27.04
CA LEU A 89 6.91 5.28 -25.59
C LEU A 89 8.39 5.44 -25.23
N ASN A 90 8.72 6.49 -24.48
CA ASN A 90 10.05 6.70 -23.92
C ASN A 90 10.05 6.33 -22.42
N PRO A 91 10.44 5.11 -22.04
CA PRO A 91 10.39 4.69 -20.64
C PRO A 91 11.43 5.44 -19.80
N GLU A 92 11.03 5.81 -18.58
CA GLU A 92 11.90 6.41 -17.56
C GLU A 92 11.87 5.58 -16.28
N VAL A 93 12.97 5.55 -15.52
CA VAL A 93 12.99 4.86 -14.23
C VAL A 93 11.96 5.51 -13.31
N GLY A 94 11.09 4.68 -12.75
CA GLY A 94 9.97 5.09 -11.91
C GLY A 94 8.66 5.27 -12.67
N MET A 95 8.67 5.27 -14.00
CA MET A 95 7.46 5.35 -14.83
C MET A 95 6.55 4.14 -14.58
N GLU A 96 5.26 4.40 -14.41
CA GLU A 96 4.23 3.36 -14.32
C GLU A 96 3.69 3.04 -15.71
N LEU A 97 3.61 1.76 -16.02
CA LEU A 97 3.14 1.23 -17.30
C LEU A 97 1.99 0.27 -17.07
N GLN A 98 1.04 0.25 -18.00
CA GLN A 98 -0.01 -0.77 -18.06
C GLN A 98 0.41 -1.84 -19.05
N MET A 99 0.46 -3.09 -18.59
CA MET A 99 0.75 -4.25 -19.42
C MET A 99 -0.48 -5.15 -19.48
N SER A 100 -0.69 -5.81 -20.61
CA SER A 100 -1.71 -6.83 -20.75
C SER A 100 -1.06 -8.21 -20.85
N ASN A 101 -1.56 -9.19 -20.11
CA ASN A 101 -1.16 -10.59 -20.29
C ASN A 101 -1.89 -11.20 -21.51
N PRO A 102 -1.49 -12.41 -21.98
CA PRO A 102 -2.15 -13.07 -23.11
C PRO A 102 -3.64 -13.38 -22.92
N GLN A 103 -4.14 -13.30 -21.68
CA GLN A 103 -5.56 -13.49 -21.34
C GLN A 103 -6.35 -12.16 -21.41
N GLY A 104 -5.69 -11.06 -21.79
CA GLY A 104 -6.29 -9.73 -21.88
C GLY A 104 -6.44 -9.01 -20.54
N GLN A 105 -5.93 -9.57 -19.45
CA GLN A 105 -5.94 -8.91 -18.16
C GLN A 105 -4.87 -7.82 -18.14
N VAL A 106 -5.27 -6.61 -17.78
CA VAL A 106 -4.37 -5.47 -17.61
C VAL A 106 -3.84 -5.43 -16.19
N PHE A 107 -2.54 -5.26 -16.04
CA PHE A 107 -1.85 -5.07 -14.77
C PHE A 107 -0.88 -3.90 -14.87
N GLN A 108 -0.56 -3.29 -13.73
CA GLN A 108 0.36 -2.16 -13.66
C GLN A 108 1.74 -2.63 -13.21
N VAL A 109 2.77 -2.03 -13.78
CA VAL A 109 4.17 -2.25 -13.42
C VAL A 109 4.91 -0.93 -13.37
N LYS A 110 6.01 -0.89 -12.63
CA LYS A 110 6.91 0.26 -12.54
C LYS A 110 8.24 -0.06 -13.22
N VAL A 111 8.77 0.85 -14.02
CA VAL A 111 10.12 0.70 -14.57
C VAL A 111 11.13 0.83 -13.43
N ALA A 112 11.78 -0.26 -13.06
CA ALA A 112 12.78 -0.30 -12.00
C ALA A 112 14.18 0.07 -12.50
N ALA A 113 14.53 -0.36 -13.70
CA ALA A 113 15.82 -0.06 -14.33
C ALA A 113 15.71 -0.08 -15.85
N ILE A 114 16.64 0.62 -16.51
CA ILE A 114 16.74 0.68 -17.96
C ILE A 114 18.14 0.20 -18.36
N GLY A 115 18.22 -1.01 -18.92
CA GLY A 115 19.44 -1.58 -19.49
C GLY A 115 19.60 -1.27 -20.97
N ASN A 116 20.60 -1.88 -21.63
CA ASN A 116 20.82 -1.71 -23.07
C ASN A 116 19.79 -2.47 -23.91
N GLU A 117 19.54 -3.74 -23.58
CA GLU A 117 18.64 -4.63 -24.34
C GLU A 117 17.27 -4.80 -23.66
N PHE A 118 17.24 -4.74 -22.33
CA PHE A 118 16.03 -4.96 -21.52
C PHE A 118 15.73 -3.74 -20.65
N ILE A 119 14.46 -3.56 -20.32
CA ILE A 119 14.05 -2.78 -19.15
C ILE A 119 13.61 -3.74 -18.06
N THR A 120 13.93 -3.42 -16.81
CA THR A 120 13.46 -4.18 -15.66
C THR A 120 12.16 -3.54 -15.16
N LEU A 121 11.11 -4.35 -15.05
CA LEU A 121 9.79 -3.96 -14.60
C LEU A 121 9.51 -4.60 -13.24
N ASP A 122 8.95 -3.82 -12.32
CA ASP A 122 8.56 -4.22 -10.98
C ASP A 122 7.03 -4.19 -10.88
N ALA A 123 6.42 -5.37 -10.75
CA ALA A 123 4.98 -5.56 -10.58
C ALA A 123 4.54 -5.63 -9.10
N ASN A 124 5.47 -5.43 -8.15
CA ASN A 124 5.13 -5.39 -6.74
C ASN A 124 4.23 -4.18 -6.41
N HIS A 125 3.49 -4.28 -5.31
CA HIS A 125 2.80 -3.12 -4.74
C HIS A 125 3.83 -2.01 -4.43
N ALA A 126 3.47 -0.74 -4.65
CA ALA A 126 4.41 0.38 -4.49
C ALA A 126 5.02 0.50 -3.08
N LEU A 127 4.29 0.03 -2.07
CA LEU A 127 4.70 -0.02 -0.65
C LEU A 127 5.19 -1.40 -0.19
N ALA A 128 5.34 -2.38 -1.10
CA ALA A 128 5.92 -3.68 -0.76
C ALA A 128 7.40 -3.54 -0.43
N GLY A 129 7.85 -4.29 0.57
CA GLY A 129 9.21 -4.21 1.11
C GLY A 129 9.41 -3.10 2.15
N GLU A 130 8.42 -2.26 2.40
CA GLU A 130 8.52 -1.13 3.32
C GLU A 130 7.83 -1.40 4.66
N ASP A 131 8.49 -0.99 5.74
CA ASP A 131 7.84 -0.80 7.04
C ASP A 131 7.04 0.50 7.02
N LEU A 132 5.84 0.48 7.58
CA LEU A 132 4.94 1.63 7.57
C LEU A 132 4.74 2.19 8.98
N VAL A 133 4.54 3.51 9.05
CA VAL A 133 4.16 4.22 10.28
C VAL A 133 2.81 4.87 10.05
N PHE A 134 1.85 4.59 10.93
CA PHE A 134 0.55 5.24 10.89
C PHE A 134 0.27 5.97 12.19
N ASP A 135 -0.11 7.24 12.10
CA ASP A 135 -0.85 7.90 13.18
C ASP A 135 -2.32 7.60 12.96
N LEU A 136 -2.99 7.10 14.00
CA LEU A 136 -4.40 6.71 14.00
C LEU A 136 -5.15 7.56 15.01
N GLU A 137 -6.37 7.96 14.67
CA GLU A 137 -7.33 8.61 15.54
C GLU A 137 -8.68 7.92 15.39
N LEU A 138 -9.17 7.30 16.46
CA LEU A 138 -10.46 6.62 16.43
C LEU A 138 -11.58 7.64 16.60
N VAL A 139 -12.42 7.78 15.57
CA VAL A 139 -13.51 8.77 15.54
C VAL A 139 -14.80 8.18 16.06
N GLU A 140 -15.10 6.91 15.71
CA GLU A 140 -16.38 6.29 16.03
C GLU A 140 -16.25 4.75 16.05
N ILE A 141 -17.04 4.10 16.91
CA ILE A 141 -17.37 2.68 16.84
C ILE A 141 -18.86 2.62 16.53
N VAL A 142 -19.22 2.00 15.41
CA VAL A 142 -20.58 1.91 14.85
C VAL A 142 -21.35 0.75 15.47
#